data_AF-A0A291LJA1-F1
#
_entry.id   AF-A0A291LJA1-F1
#
_cell.length_a   1.000
_cell.length_b   1.000
_cell.length_c   1.000
_cell.angle_alpha   90.00
_cell.angle_beta   90.00
_cell.angle_gamma   90.00
#
_symmetry.space_group_name_H-M   'P 1'
#
loop_
_entity.id
_entity.type
_entity.pdbx_description
1 polymer ?
#
loop_
_entity_poly.entity_id
_entity_poly.type
_entity_poly.pdbx_seq_one_letter_code
_entity_poly.pdbx_strand_id
1 'polypeptide(L)'
;MPLYRVSSLKNLRIIIAHFDKYTLLTKKLADYLLFKQSVDLIENKAHLTIEGLLKLVSIKASLNWGLSSLRDPADSNVVKQRGDKFKESFPSIVTVAARPEIKFTGIQDINWLVGFVEGEGCFMVNILQDRNKTKYYLSLNFSISQHDRDSNLFNGLIKYLNCGRCTYGRNEVNFIISKFGYLNNKIIPIFNQYPMLGTKQADFLDFCKIAKLVENKEHLRFATPQHRTEWCCVGTKVLKE
;
A
#
# COMPACT_ATOMS: atom_id res chain seq x y z
N MET A 1 -0.92 6.71 -16.84
CA MET A 1 -0.04 6.39 -15.69
C MET A 1 1.23 5.78 -16.25
N PRO A 2 2.42 6.36 -16.00
CA PRO A 2 3.67 5.77 -16.46
C PRO A 2 3.86 4.38 -15.84
N LEU A 3 4.47 3.45 -16.60
CA LEU A 3 4.72 2.09 -16.16
C LEU A 3 6.23 1.83 -16.14
N TYR A 4 6.77 1.53 -14.96
CA TYR A 4 8.10 0.94 -14.83
C TYR A 4 8.02 -0.58 -14.90
N ARG A 5 8.76 -1.20 -15.82
CA ARG A 5 8.75 -2.65 -16.03
C ARG A 5 10.16 -3.17 -16.26
N VAL A 6 10.51 -4.26 -15.58
CA VAL A 6 11.73 -5.03 -15.79
C VAL A 6 11.37 -6.43 -16.27
N SER A 7 11.92 -6.86 -17.41
CA SER A 7 11.60 -8.16 -18.02
C SER A 7 12.80 -8.96 -18.52
N SER A 8 13.95 -8.32 -18.78
CA SER A 8 15.16 -9.05 -19.19
C SER A 8 15.75 -9.84 -18.03
N LEU A 9 16.17 -11.10 -18.25
CA LEU A 9 16.77 -11.95 -17.21
C LEU A 9 17.92 -11.27 -16.47
N LYS A 10 18.83 -10.60 -17.20
CA LYS A 10 19.94 -9.85 -16.61
C LYS A 10 19.47 -8.83 -15.56
N ASN A 11 18.49 -7.99 -15.90
CA ASN A 11 17.99 -6.98 -14.97
C ASN A 11 17.10 -7.59 -13.88
N LEU A 12 16.39 -8.69 -14.15
CA LEU A 12 15.64 -9.41 -13.13
C LEU A 12 16.54 -9.97 -12.04
N ARG A 13 17.78 -10.39 -12.37
CA ARG A 13 18.77 -10.81 -11.36
C ARG A 13 19.16 -9.68 -10.42
N ILE A 14 19.26 -8.45 -10.92
CA ILE A 14 19.49 -7.26 -10.08
C ILE A 14 18.30 -7.05 -9.11
N ILE A 15 17.07 -7.16 -9.62
CA ILE A 15 15.85 -7.04 -8.80
C ILE A 15 15.77 -8.14 -7.74
N ILE A 16 16.10 -9.39 -8.11
CA ILE A 16 16.11 -10.52 -7.17
C ILE A 16 17.15 -10.30 -6.07
N ALA A 17 18.40 -9.95 -6.43
CA ALA A 17 19.46 -9.71 -5.45
C ALA A 17 19.10 -8.59 -4.46
N HIS A 18 18.39 -7.55 -4.94
CA HIS A 18 17.89 -6.49 -4.07
C HIS A 18 16.88 -7.03 -3.04
N PHE A 19 15.84 -7.75 -3.48
CA PHE A 19 14.80 -8.25 -2.58
C PHE A 19 15.22 -9.45 -1.72
N ASP A 20 16.30 -10.17 -2.09
CA ASP A 20 16.94 -11.16 -1.22
C ASP A 20 17.65 -10.48 -0.05
N LYS A 21 18.27 -9.31 -0.30
CA LYS A 21 18.94 -8.51 0.73
C LYS A 21 17.94 -7.71 1.57
N TYR A 22 16.92 -7.15 0.93
CA TYR A 22 15.92 -6.28 1.55
C TYR A 22 14.53 -6.93 1.39
N THR A 23 14.27 -7.91 2.25
CA THR A 23 13.09 -8.78 2.17
C THR A 23 11.77 -8.03 2.36
N LEU A 24 10.77 -8.36 1.53
CA LEU A 24 9.41 -7.82 1.63
C LEU A 24 8.71 -8.28 2.92
N LEU A 25 7.97 -7.40 3.58
CA LEU A 25 7.26 -7.73 4.84
C LEU A 25 5.78 -8.11 4.66
N THR A 26 5.18 -7.83 3.50
CA THR A 26 3.78 -8.14 3.21
C THR A 26 3.63 -9.57 2.67
N LYS A 27 2.38 -10.02 2.48
CA LYS A 27 2.05 -11.26 1.75
C LYS A 27 2.55 -11.28 0.30
N LYS A 28 3.03 -10.13 -0.23
CA LYS A 28 3.72 -10.05 -1.52
C LYS A 28 5.04 -10.84 -1.52
N LEU A 29 5.64 -11.11 -0.35
CA LEU A 29 6.82 -11.96 -0.24
C LEU A 29 6.59 -13.35 -0.85
N ALA A 30 5.41 -13.95 -0.65
CA ALA A 30 5.08 -15.23 -1.27
C ALA A 30 5.08 -15.15 -2.80
N ASP A 31 4.55 -14.05 -3.38
CA ASP A 31 4.60 -13.85 -4.83
C ASP A 31 6.03 -13.64 -5.32
N TYR A 32 6.86 -12.92 -4.56
CA TYR A 32 8.27 -12.74 -4.87
C TYR A 32 9.04 -14.07 -4.89
N LEU A 33 8.82 -14.94 -3.89
CA LEU A 33 9.50 -16.23 -3.81
C LEU A 33 9.12 -17.14 -4.98
N LEU A 34 7.84 -17.19 -5.34
CA LEU A 34 7.35 -17.92 -6.51
C LEU A 34 7.91 -17.32 -7.83
N PHE A 35 7.97 -15.99 -7.91
CA PHE A 35 8.58 -15.29 -9.04
C PHE A 35 10.07 -15.62 -9.20
N LYS A 36 10.83 -15.61 -8.09
CA LYS A 36 12.24 -15.99 -8.07
C LYS A 36 12.45 -17.42 -8.59
N GLN A 37 11.66 -18.38 -8.10
CA GLN A 37 11.69 -19.76 -8.60
C GLN A 37 11.44 -19.84 -10.11
N SER A 38 10.53 -19.01 -10.63
CA SER A 38 10.23 -18.96 -12.06
C SER A 38 11.44 -18.45 -12.87
N VAL A 39 12.11 -17.41 -12.37
CA VAL A 39 13.33 -16.88 -13.01
C VAL A 39 14.46 -17.91 -12.98
N ASP A 40 14.63 -18.66 -11.89
CA ASP A 40 15.63 -19.73 -11.79
C ASP A 40 15.38 -20.86 -12.81
N LEU A 41 14.13 -21.27 -13.01
CA LEU A 41 13.77 -22.25 -14.06
C LEU A 41 14.06 -21.72 -15.48
N ILE A 42 13.86 -20.42 -15.70
CA ILE A 42 14.11 -19.81 -17.00
C ILE A 42 15.61 -19.69 -17.28
N GLU A 43 16.39 -19.27 -16.29
CA GLU A 43 17.85 -19.13 -16.41
C GLU A 43 18.51 -20.48 -16.70
N ASN A 44 18.09 -21.53 -16.00
CA ASN A 44 18.57 -22.90 -16.20
C ASN A 44 18.02 -23.57 -17.47
N LYS A 45 17.28 -22.84 -18.32
CA LYS A 45 16.64 -23.35 -19.54
C LYS A 45 15.65 -24.50 -19.33
N ALA A 46 15.27 -24.81 -18.08
CA ALA A 46 14.34 -25.88 -17.74
C ALA A 46 12.95 -25.66 -18.37
N HIS A 47 12.54 -24.40 -18.53
CA HIS A 47 11.30 -24.01 -19.21
C HIS A 47 11.17 -24.49 -20.68
N LEU A 48 12.26 -24.94 -21.31
CA LEU A 48 12.25 -25.50 -22.67
C LEU A 48 11.78 -26.96 -22.72
N THR A 49 11.67 -27.64 -21.57
CA THR A 49 11.09 -28.99 -21.49
C THR A 49 9.64 -28.93 -21.04
N ILE A 50 8.86 -29.97 -21.38
CA ILE A 50 7.46 -30.08 -20.93
C ILE A 50 7.37 -30.08 -19.40
N GLU A 51 8.31 -30.75 -18.72
CA GLU A 51 8.36 -30.80 -17.26
C GLU A 51 8.60 -29.41 -16.65
N GLY A 52 9.58 -28.66 -17.17
CA GLY A 52 9.86 -27.32 -16.66
C GLY A 52 8.78 -26.30 -17.01
N LEU A 53 8.12 -26.45 -18.17
CA LEU A 53 6.93 -25.66 -18.52
C LEU A 53 5.79 -25.95 -17.53
N LEU A 54 5.49 -27.21 -17.23
CA LEU A 54 4.45 -27.58 -16.26
C LEU A 54 4.76 -27.06 -14.85
N LYS A 55 6.04 -27.04 -14.44
CA LYS A 55 6.48 -26.39 -13.20
C LYS A 55 6.17 -24.89 -13.19
N LEU A 56 6.45 -24.17 -14.28
CA LEU A 56 6.12 -22.74 -14.39
C LEU A 56 4.61 -22.49 -14.34
N VAL A 57 3.81 -23.33 -15.00
CA VAL A 57 2.35 -23.23 -14.96
C VAL A 57 1.82 -23.49 -13.55
N SER A 58 2.37 -24.48 -12.85
CA SER A 58 2.05 -24.78 -11.45
C SER A 58 2.38 -23.60 -10.52
N ILE A 59 3.54 -22.96 -10.70
CA ILE A 59 3.89 -21.72 -9.97
C ILE A 59 2.92 -20.59 -10.30
N LYS A 60 2.58 -20.40 -11.59
CA LYS A 60 1.65 -19.37 -12.05
C LYS A 60 0.24 -19.55 -11.47
N ALA A 61 -0.17 -20.77 -11.19
CA ALA A 61 -1.44 -21.08 -10.54
C ALA A 61 -1.53 -20.54 -9.10
N SER A 62 -0.39 -20.40 -8.42
CA SER A 62 -0.29 -19.88 -7.05
C SER A 62 0.09 -18.40 -6.95
N LEU A 63 0.43 -17.78 -8.08
CA LEU A 63 0.82 -16.37 -8.18
C LEU A 63 -0.40 -15.45 -8.36
N ASN A 64 -0.50 -14.41 -7.52
CA ASN A 64 -1.55 -13.39 -7.58
C ASN A 64 -2.97 -14.00 -7.73
N TRP A 65 -3.59 -13.87 -8.91
CA TRP A 65 -4.94 -14.39 -9.23
C TRP A 65 -4.95 -15.78 -9.90
N GLY A 66 -3.82 -16.49 -9.86
CA GLY A 66 -3.69 -17.85 -10.39
C GLY A 66 -3.87 -17.94 -11.90
N LEU A 67 -4.35 -19.09 -12.40
CA LEU A 67 -4.51 -19.33 -13.84
C LEU A 67 -5.73 -18.63 -14.46
N SER A 68 -6.67 -18.18 -13.64
CA SER A 68 -7.77 -17.33 -14.12
C SER A 68 -7.23 -15.94 -14.44
N SER A 69 -7.14 -15.61 -15.72
CA SER A 69 -7.15 -14.21 -16.12
C SER A 69 -8.56 -13.68 -15.87
N LEU A 70 -8.80 -13.05 -14.72
CA LEU A 70 -9.84 -12.03 -14.60
C LEU A 70 -9.10 -10.71 -14.51
N ARG A 71 -9.09 -9.92 -15.57
CA ARG A 71 -8.69 -8.51 -15.49
C ARG A 71 -9.84 -7.71 -16.07
N ASP A 72 -10.33 -6.79 -15.24
CA ASP A 72 -11.37 -5.79 -15.51
C ASP A 72 -12.83 -6.28 -15.59
N PRO A 73 -13.73 -5.83 -14.68
CA PRO A 73 -15.19 -6.04 -14.79
C PRO A 73 -15.81 -5.48 -16.07
N ALA A 74 -15.14 -4.55 -16.77
CA ALA A 74 -15.63 -3.95 -18.00
C ALA A 74 -15.48 -4.84 -19.25
N ASP A 75 -14.71 -5.93 -19.19
CA ASP A 75 -14.48 -6.87 -20.32
C ASP A 75 -14.64 -8.33 -19.88
N SER A 76 -15.80 -8.62 -19.27
CA SER A 76 -16.05 -9.85 -18.52
C SER A 76 -16.20 -11.11 -19.38
N ASN A 77 -16.42 -11.02 -20.69
CA ASN A 77 -16.66 -12.18 -21.55
C ASN A 77 -15.39 -12.68 -22.29
N VAL A 78 -14.52 -11.78 -22.76
CA VAL A 78 -13.31 -12.18 -23.52
C VAL A 78 -12.21 -12.70 -22.60
N VAL A 79 -12.07 -12.09 -21.42
CA VAL A 79 -10.99 -12.41 -20.47
C VAL A 79 -11.28 -13.70 -19.69
N LYS A 80 -12.57 -14.01 -19.40
CA LYS A 80 -13.00 -15.32 -18.88
C LYS A 80 -12.64 -16.45 -19.84
N GLN A 81 -13.01 -16.32 -21.12
CA GLN A 81 -12.70 -17.35 -22.13
C GLN A 81 -11.21 -17.65 -22.25
N ARG A 82 -10.31 -16.66 -22.09
CA ARG A 82 -8.85 -16.88 -22.18
C ARG A 82 -8.30 -17.63 -20.96
N GLY A 83 -8.79 -17.33 -19.76
CA GLY A 83 -8.38 -18.03 -18.53
C GLY A 83 -8.84 -19.49 -18.52
N ASP A 84 -10.04 -19.74 -19.04
CA ASP A 84 -10.61 -21.08 -19.13
C ASP A 84 -9.90 -21.92 -20.21
N LYS A 85 -9.67 -21.36 -21.41
CA LYS A 85 -8.86 -22.01 -22.46
C LYS A 85 -7.41 -22.31 -22.04
N PHE A 86 -6.79 -21.45 -21.24
CA PHE A 86 -5.44 -21.69 -20.74
C PHE A 86 -5.41 -22.83 -19.72
N LYS A 87 -6.40 -22.93 -18.83
CA LYS A 87 -6.54 -24.06 -17.91
C LYS A 87 -6.80 -25.37 -18.66
N GLU A 88 -7.63 -25.35 -19.69
CA GLU A 88 -7.91 -26.50 -20.56
C GLU A 88 -6.67 -27.02 -21.29
N SER A 89 -5.69 -26.15 -21.56
CA SER A 89 -4.44 -26.52 -22.24
C SER A 89 -3.47 -27.32 -21.34
N PHE A 90 -3.72 -27.37 -20.02
CA PHE A 90 -2.89 -28.08 -19.05
C PHE A 90 -3.75 -28.94 -18.09
N PRO A 91 -4.49 -29.93 -18.61
CA PRO A 91 -5.37 -30.77 -17.78
C PRO A 91 -4.59 -31.64 -16.78
N SER A 92 -3.29 -31.83 -17.03
CA SER A 92 -2.36 -32.65 -16.24
C SER A 92 -1.57 -31.86 -15.18
N ILE A 93 -2.01 -30.68 -14.72
CA ILE A 93 -1.40 -30.04 -13.54
C ILE A 93 -1.79 -30.89 -12.33
N VAL A 94 -1.02 -31.95 -12.08
CA VAL A 94 -1.29 -32.90 -10.99
C VAL A 94 -1.08 -32.23 -9.62
N THR A 95 -0.21 -31.22 -9.54
CA THR A 95 0.06 -30.48 -8.30
C THR A 95 0.27 -28.98 -8.55
N VAL A 96 -0.52 -28.16 -7.85
CA VAL A 96 -0.33 -26.71 -7.76
C VAL A 96 0.78 -26.41 -6.75
N ALA A 97 1.74 -25.56 -7.10
CA ALA A 97 2.86 -25.23 -6.24
C ALA A 97 2.33 -24.64 -4.92
N ALA A 98 2.77 -25.18 -3.78
CA ALA A 98 2.32 -24.67 -2.49
C ALA A 98 2.70 -23.19 -2.36
N ARG A 99 1.73 -22.34 -1.99
CA ARG A 99 2.00 -20.93 -1.74
C ARG A 99 2.76 -20.81 -0.41
N PRO A 100 3.95 -20.17 -0.37
CA PRO A 100 4.71 -20.03 0.87
C PRO A 100 3.90 -19.31 1.96
N GLU A 101 3.90 -19.86 3.17
CA GLU A 101 3.32 -19.19 4.33
C GLU A 101 4.25 -18.08 4.82
N ILE A 102 3.77 -16.84 4.78
CA ILE A 102 4.54 -15.68 5.24
C ILE A 102 4.12 -15.30 6.66
N LYS A 103 5.10 -15.36 7.57
CA LYS A 103 4.98 -14.86 8.94
C LYS A 103 5.61 -13.48 9.02
N PHE A 104 4.86 -12.52 9.56
CA PHE A 104 5.36 -11.16 9.77
C PHE A 104 6.37 -11.15 10.92
N THR A 105 7.55 -10.57 10.70
CA THR A 105 8.69 -10.59 11.63
C THR A 105 8.95 -9.24 12.33
N GLY A 106 8.04 -8.27 12.17
CA GLY A 106 8.24 -6.91 12.67
C GLY A 106 8.86 -5.98 11.63
N ILE A 107 8.67 -4.68 11.84
CA ILE A 107 9.33 -3.62 11.07
C ILE A 107 10.67 -3.36 11.77
N GLN A 108 11.77 -3.50 11.03
CA GLN A 108 13.14 -3.36 11.57
C GLN A 108 13.82 -2.06 11.13
N ASP A 109 13.43 -1.52 9.98
CA ASP A 109 14.01 -0.32 9.40
C ASP A 109 12.90 0.72 9.17
N ILE A 110 13.12 1.94 9.65
CA ILE A 110 12.20 3.06 9.46
C ILE A 110 12.06 3.44 7.99
N ASN A 111 13.09 3.25 7.16
CA ASN A 111 13.03 3.53 5.73
C ASN A 111 12.02 2.62 5.01
N TRP A 112 11.80 1.41 5.52
CA TRP A 112 10.73 0.55 5.03
C TRP A 112 9.35 1.17 5.29
N LEU A 113 9.13 1.71 6.51
CA LEU A 113 7.88 2.38 6.84
C LEU A 113 7.66 3.61 5.96
N VAL A 114 8.71 4.42 5.74
CA VAL A 114 8.65 5.62 4.89
C VAL A 114 8.26 5.25 3.47
N GLY A 115 8.95 4.28 2.85
CA GLY A 115 8.60 3.81 1.51
C GLY A 115 7.20 3.19 1.43
N PHE A 116 6.77 2.49 2.48
CA PHE A 116 5.42 1.92 2.53
C PHE A 116 4.34 3.01 2.63
N VAL A 117 4.56 4.04 3.43
CA VAL A 117 3.67 5.21 3.54
C VAL A 117 3.65 6.03 2.26
N GLU A 118 4.77 6.10 1.54
CA GLU A 118 4.82 6.76 0.25
C GLU A 118 3.92 6.08 -0.79
N GLY A 119 3.80 4.75 -0.73
CA GLY A 119 2.86 3.99 -1.57
C GLY A 119 1.41 4.01 -1.07
N GLU A 120 1.19 3.71 0.21
CA GLU A 120 -0.12 3.32 0.77
C GLU A 120 -0.67 4.30 1.82
N GLY A 121 0.11 5.30 2.22
CA GLY A 121 -0.24 6.25 3.26
C GLY A 121 -1.08 7.42 2.78
N CYS A 122 -1.81 8.04 3.71
CA CYS A 122 -2.63 9.21 3.47
C CYS A 122 -2.51 10.20 4.64
N PHE A 123 -2.27 11.47 4.32
CA PHE A 123 -2.34 12.60 5.24
C PHE A 123 -3.59 13.40 4.88
N MET A 124 -4.61 13.34 5.74
CA MET A 124 -5.93 13.88 5.45
C MET A 124 -6.30 14.96 6.45
N VAL A 125 -6.80 16.08 5.92
CA VAL A 125 -7.42 17.16 6.69
C VAL A 125 -8.90 17.18 6.33
N ASN A 126 -9.75 16.95 7.32
CA ASN A 126 -11.21 16.98 7.17
C ASN A 126 -11.79 18.19 7.88
N ILE A 127 -12.69 18.90 7.20
CA ILE A 127 -13.56 19.90 7.81
C ILE A 127 -14.90 19.22 8.08
N LEU A 128 -15.16 18.96 9.35
CA LEU A 128 -16.36 18.27 9.81
C LEU A 128 -17.35 19.27 10.39
N GLN A 129 -18.63 18.93 10.34
CA GLN A 129 -19.69 19.75 10.90
C GLN A 129 -20.29 19.06 12.12
N ASP A 130 -20.66 19.84 13.13
CA ASP A 130 -21.42 19.32 14.26
C ASP A 130 -22.82 18.86 13.81
N ARG A 131 -23.48 18.04 14.62
CA ARG A 131 -24.80 17.48 14.28
C ARG A 131 -25.85 18.55 14.01
N ASN A 132 -25.77 19.67 14.74
CA ASN A 132 -26.71 20.77 14.64
C ASN A 132 -26.38 21.75 13.50
N LYS A 133 -25.29 21.52 12.76
CA LYS A 133 -24.82 22.36 11.65
C LYS A 133 -24.47 23.80 12.05
N THR A 134 -24.17 24.01 13.33
CA THR A 134 -23.84 25.31 13.91
C THR A 134 -22.35 25.59 13.96
N LYS A 135 -21.52 24.54 13.94
CA LYS A 135 -20.07 24.63 14.12
C LYS A 135 -19.33 23.71 13.17
N TYR A 136 -18.17 24.17 12.74
CA TYR A 136 -17.19 23.36 12.04
C TYR A 136 -16.01 23.03 12.95
N TYR A 137 -15.43 21.85 12.75
CA TYR A 137 -14.20 21.43 13.42
C TYR A 137 -13.27 20.75 12.43
N LEU A 138 -11.97 20.92 12.67
CA LEU A 138 -10.95 20.20 11.94
C LEU A 138 -10.72 18.81 12.52
N SER A 139 -10.50 17.85 11.64
CA SER A 139 -9.94 16.54 11.98
C SER A 139 -8.76 16.25 11.09
N LEU A 140 -7.59 16.08 11.70
CA LEU A 140 -6.40 15.61 11.03
C LEU A 140 -6.32 14.09 11.22
N ASN A 141 -6.02 13.37 10.14
CA ASN A 141 -5.87 11.93 10.16
C ASN A 141 -4.64 11.53 9.35
N PHE A 142 -3.83 10.66 9.94
CA PHE A 142 -2.87 9.86 9.21
C PHE A 142 -3.43 8.45 9.09
N SER A 143 -3.42 7.88 7.90
CA SER A 143 -3.85 6.51 7.68
C SER A 143 -2.98 5.74 6.70
N ILE A 144 -2.98 4.43 6.83
CA ILE A 144 -2.44 3.48 5.86
C ILE A 144 -3.55 2.47 5.59
N SER A 145 -3.77 2.10 4.34
CA SER A 145 -4.84 1.19 3.93
C SER A 145 -4.26 0.06 3.09
N GLN A 146 -4.74 -1.18 3.28
CA GLN A 146 -4.29 -2.33 2.50
C GLN A 146 -5.33 -3.46 2.58
N HIS A 147 -5.20 -4.47 1.73
CA HIS A 147 -6.02 -5.67 1.85
C HIS A 147 -5.86 -6.36 3.21
N ASP A 148 -6.96 -6.83 3.80
CA ASP A 148 -7.00 -7.48 5.13
C ASP A 148 -6.16 -8.77 5.26
N ARG A 149 -5.69 -9.37 4.16
CA ARG A 149 -4.75 -10.50 4.16
C ARG A 149 -3.41 -10.16 4.85
N ASP A 150 -3.11 -8.87 4.96
CA ASP A 150 -1.93 -8.31 5.62
C ASP A 150 -2.24 -7.78 7.04
N SER A 151 -3.38 -8.17 7.66
CA SER A 151 -3.77 -7.71 9.01
C SER A 151 -2.69 -7.88 10.09
N ASN A 152 -1.85 -8.92 9.99
CA ASN A 152 -0.74 -9.12 10.93
C ASN A 152 0.30 -8.00 10.86
N LEU A 153 0.59 -7.47 9.67
CA LEU A 153 1.46 -6.29 9.50
C LEU A 153 0.83 -5.06 10.18
N PHE A 154 -0.48 -4.89 10.06
CA PHE A 154 -1.20 -3.74 10.64
C PHE A 154 -1.25 -3.77 12.16
N ASN A 155 -1.40 -4.96 12.75
CA ASN A 155 -1.17 -5.15 14.19
C ASN A 155 0.29 -4.85 14.57
N GLY A 156 1.23 -5.17 13.68
CA GLY A 156 2.64 -4.79 13.78
C GLY A 156 2.85 -3.27 13.79
N LEU A 157 2.15 -2.52 12.95
CA LEU A 157 2.23 -1.05 12.88
C LEU A 157 1.79 -0.40 14.20
N ILE A 158 0.71 -0.88 14.82
CA ILE A 158 0.26 -0.39 16.14
C ILE A 158 1.37 -0.57 17.18
N LYS A 159 2.00 -1.76 17.21
CA LYS A 159 3.09 -2.06 18.15
C LYS A 159 4.33 -1.21 17.86
N TYR A 160 4.72 -1.08 16.60
CA TYR A 160 5.92 -0.36 16.17
C TYR A 160 5.83 1.14 16.46
N LEU A 161 4.72 1.79 16.11
CA LEU A 161 4.50 3.22 16.35
C LEU A 161 4.02 3.53 17.78
N ASN A 162 3.55 2.49 18.49
CA ASN A 162 2.96 2.57 19.82
C ASN A 162 1.85 3.64 19.90
N CYS A 163 1.01 3.68 18.86
CA CYS A 163 -0.17 4.53 18.74
C CYS A 163 -1.05 4.08 17.57
N GLY A 164 -2.21 4.71 17.44
CA GLY A 164 -3.17 4.41 16.38
C GLY A 164 -4.06 3.22 16.71
N ARG A 165 -4.90 2.88 15.74
CA ARG A 165 -5.85 1.77 15.80
C ARG A 165 -6.08 1.20 14.41
N CYS A 166 -6.51 -0.05 14.34
CA CYS A 166 -6.97 -0.64 13.09
C CYS A 166 -8.50 -0.66 13.00
N THR A 167 -9.03 -0.44 11.81
CA THR A 167 -10.42 -0.71 11.45
C THR A 167 -10.46 -1.65 10.27
N TYR A 168 -11.47 -2.52 10.23
CA TYR A 168 -11.60 -3.57 9.23
C TYR A 168 -12.85 -3.31 8.40
N GLY A 169 -12.67 -3.26 7.09
CA GLY A 169 -13.74 -3.16 6.10
C GLY A 169 -13.93 -4.49 5.35
N ARG A 170 -14.60 -4.43 4.20
CA ARG A 170 -14.74 -5.59 3.32
C ARG A 170 -13.43 -5.79 2.55
N ASN A 171 -12.64 -6.79 2.94
CA ASN A 171 -11.33 -7.14 2.37
C ASN A 171 -10.25 -6.07 2.57
N GLU A 172 -10.41 -5.17 3.54
CA GLU A 172 -9.50 -4.05 3.77
C GLU A 172 -9.23 -3.90 5.27
N VAL A 173 -7.99 -3.58 5.60
CA VAL A 173 -7.57 -3.13 6.92
C VAL A 173 -7.01 -1.71 6.79
N ASN A 174 -7.42 -0.83 7.71
CA ASN A 174 -7.02 0.56 7.77
C ASN A 174 -6.35 0.83 9.11
N PHE A 175 -5.09 1.24 9.11
CA PHE A 175 -4.39 1.77 10.28
C PHE A 175 -4.64 3.28 10.34
N ILE A 176 -5.13 3.80 11.46
CA ILE A 176 -5.56 5.20 11.59
C ILE A 176 -5.00 5.82 12.86
N ILE A 177 -4.44 7.02 12.73
CA ILE A 177 -4.08 7.92 13.84
C ILE A 177 -4.82 9.24 13.65
N SER A 178 -5.74 9.53 14.56
CA SER A 178 -6.55 10.77 14.55
C SER A 178 -6.33 11.65 15.77
N LYS A 179 -5.72 11.11 16.84
CA LYS A 179 -5.43 11.88 18.06
C LYS A 179 -4.31 12.87 17.76
N PHE A 180 -4.62 14.17 17.80
CA PHE A 180 -3.67 15.24 17.48
C PHE A 180 -2.33 15.12 18.22
N GLY A 181 -2.35 14.77 19.52
CA GLY A 181 -1.10 14.57 20.28
C GLY A 181 -0.17 13.50 19.70
N TYR A 182 -0.69 12.41 19.12
CA TYR A 182 0.14 11.42 18.43
C TYR A 182 0.60 11.89 17.05
N LEU A 183 -0.24 12.65 16.34
CA LEU A 183 0.14 13.23 15.06
C LEU A 183 1.29 14.22 15.24
N ASN A 184 1.14 15.16 16.17
CA ASN A 184 2.09 16.24 16.43
C ASN A 184 3.41 15.74 17.03
N ASN A 185 3.34 14.81 17.99
CA ASN A 185 4.52 14.41 18.78
C ASN A 185 5.20 13.13 18.27
N LYS A 186 4.61 12.41 17.30
CA LYS A 186 5.20 11.18 16.73
C LYS A 186 5.26 11.21 15.21
N ILE A 187 4.10 11.34 14.55
CA ILE A 187 4.01 11.17 13.09
C ILE A 187 4.72 12.28 12.33
N ILE A 188 4.45 13.54 12.67
CA ILE A 188 5.13 14.69 12.05
C ILE A 188 6.65 14.62 12.26
N PRO A 189 7.17 14.40 13.49
CA PRO A 189 8.61 14.23 13.71
C PRO A 189 9.26 13.13 12.86
N ILE A 190 8.62 11.96 12.73
CA ILE A 190 9.14 10.84 11.92
C ILE A 190 9.32 11.29 10.46
N PHE A 191 8.28 11.86 9.84
CA PHE A 191 8.34 12.19 8.41
C PHE A 191 9.06 13.52 8.11
N ASN A 192 9.33 14.34 9.14
CA ASN A 192 10.30 15.43 9.03
C ASN A 192 11.74 14.90 9.02
N GLN A 193 12.04 13.91 9.86
CA GLN A 193 13.37 13.30 9.93
C GLN A 193 13.66 12.39 8.73
N TYR A 194 12.62 11.71 8.22
CA TYR A 194 12.70 10.82 7.07
C TYR A 194 11.69 11.26 5.99
N PRO A 195 12.06 12.24 5.16
CA PRO A 195 11.17 12.77 4.11
C PRO A 195 10.85 11.71 3.05
N MET A 196 9.62 11.77 2.51
CA MET A 196 9.21 11.00 1.34
C MET A 196 9.77 11.62 0.06
N LEU A 197 9.93 10.82 -0.99
CA LEU A 197 10.55 11.25 -2.24
C LEU A 197 9.54 11.81 -3.26
N GLY A 198 8.33 11.26 -3.30
CA GLY A 198 7.29 11.58 -4.26
C GLY A 198 6.37 12.74 -3.87
N THR A 199 5.32 12.94 -4.66
CA THR A 199 4.35 14.05 -4.50
C THR A 199 3.65 14.05 -3.14
N LYS A 200 3.58 12.90 -2.46
CA LYS A 200 3.02 12.77 -1.11
C LYS A 200 3.77 13.61 -0.08
N GLN A 201 5.04 13.95 -0.33
CA GLN A 201 5.78 14.88 0.52
C GLN A 201 5.12 16.26 0.55
N ALA A 202 4.58 16.74 -0.57
CA ALA A 202 3.84 18.00 -0.59
C ALA A 202 2.57 17.91 0.28
N ASP A 203 1.77 16.84 0.12
CA ASP A 203 0.58 16.59 0.94
C ASP A 203 0.92 16.57 2.45
N PHE A 204 2.05 15.95 2.82
CA PHE A 204 2.54 15.93 4.19
C PHE A 204 2.97 17.31 4.70
N LEU A 205 3.64 18.11 3.88
CA LEU A 205 4.02 19.47 4.25
C LEU A 205 2.80 20.35 4.50
N ASP A 206 1.77 20.25 3.65
CA ASP A 206 0.53 21.00 3.85
C ASP A 206 -0.23 20.51 5.09
N PHE A 207 -0.23 19.20 5.34
CA PHE A 207 -0.72 18.64 6.59
C PHE A 207 0.03 19.21 7.81
N CYS A 208 1.36 19.39 7.75
CA CYS A 208 2.15 20.01 8.82
C CYS A 208 1.79 21.48 9.03
N LYS A 209 1.60 22.26 7.94
CA LYS A 209 1.16 23.66 8.03
C LYS A 209 -0.17 23.76 8.78
N ILE A 210 -1.15 22.90 8.44
CA ILE A 210 -2.43 22.84 9.15
C ILE A 210 -2.27 22.36 10.60
N ALA A 211 -1.43 21.35 10.84
CA ALA A 211 -1.16 20.88 12.20
C ALA A 211 -0.62 22.00 13.10
N LYS A 212 0.20 22.90 12.55
CA LYS A 212 0.71 24.07 13.28
C LYS A 212 -0.40 25.05 13.68
N LEU A 213 -1.36 25.31 12.80
CA LEU A 213 -2.56 26.10 13.12
C LEU A 213 -3.42 25.44 14.21
N VAL A 214 -3.45 24.10 14.23
CA VAL A 214 -4.14 23.34 15.27
C VAL A 214 -3.43 23.48 16.62
N GLU A 215 -2.10 23.32 16.63
CA GLU A 215 -1.25 23.50 17.81
C GLU A 215 -1.42 24.89 18.43
N ASN A 216 -1.42 25.94 17.61
CA ASN A 216 -1.58 27.33 18.04
C ASN A 216 -3.05 27.72 18.37
N LYS A 217 -4.00 26.78 18.25
CA LYS A 217 -5.45 27.02 18.41
C LYS A 217 -6.06 28.04 17.43
N GLU A 218 -5.34 28.42 16.38
CA GLU A 218 -5.79 29.38 15.37
C GLU A 218 -6.99 28.86 14.56
N HIS A 219 -7.06 27.55 14.35
CA HIS A 219 -8.20 26.86 13.72
C HIS A 219 -9.56 27.15 14.39
N LEU A 220 -9.60 27.55 15.66
CA LEU A 220 -10.85 27.81 16.39
C LEU A 220 -11.53 29.11 15.95
N ARG A 221 -10.78 30.05 15.33
CA ARG A 221 -11.31 31.36 14.90
C ARG A 221 -12.37 31.23 13.82
N PHE A 222 -12.31 30.16 13.04
CA PHE A 222 -13.13 29.93 11.86
C PHE A 222 -14.19 28.84 12.08
N ALA A 223 -14.54 28.56 13.33
CA ALA A 223 -15.46 27.48 13.71
C ALA A 223 -16.94 27.79 13.40
N THR A 224 -17.28 28.99 12.93
CA THR A 224 -18.65 29.42 12.61
C THR A 224 -18.93 29.41 11.10
N PRO A 225 -20.19 29.17 10.66
CA PRO A 225 -20.54 29.06 9.24
C PRO A 225 -20.25 30.29 8.38
N GLN A 226 -20.16 31.47 9.02
CA GLN A 226 -19.86 32.74 8.34
C GLN A 226 -18.45 32.78 7.73
N HIS A 227 -17.51 31.97 8.24
CA HIS A 227 -16.10 31.93 7.79
C HIS A 227 -15.78 30.73 6.88
N ARG A 228 -16.80 30.08 6.29
CA ARG A 228 -16.62 28.88 5.44
C ARG A 228 -15.74 29.13 4.21
N THR A 229 -15.90 30.27 3.54
CA THR A 229 -15.10 30.64 2.37
C THR A 229 -13.64 30.89 2.73
N GLU A 230 -13.36 31.37 3.94
CA GLU A 230 -12.00 31.58 4.43
C GLU A 230 -11.26 30.26 4.63
N TRP A 231 -11.92 29.18 5.06
CA TRP A 231 -11.32 27.84 5.10
C TRP A 231 -10.97 27.29 3.73
N CYS A 232 -11.87 27.39 2.75
CA CYS A 232 -11.58 26.97 1.38
C CYS A 232 -10.38 27.75 0.82
N CYS A 233 -10.29 29.04 1.15
CA CYS A 233 -9.19 29.92 0.77
C CYS A 233 -7.90 29.69 1.58
N VAL A 234 -7.93 29.31 2.86
CA VAL A 234 -6.73 28.96 3.64
C VAL A 234 -6.20 27.62 3.16
N GLY A 235 -7.07 26.63 2.93
CA GLY A 235 -6.70 25.38 2.25
C GLY A 235 -6.08 25.63 0.88
N THR A 236 -6.62 26.54 0.05
CA THR A 236 -6.05 26.84 -1.28
C THR A 236 -4.93 27.89 -1.32
N LYS A 237 -4.79 28.78 -0.33
CA LYS A 237 -3.68 29.77 -0.24
C LYS A 237 -2.44 29.13 0.36
N VAL A 238 -2.60 28.27 1.37
CA VAL A 238 -1.49 27.48 1.95
C VAL A 238 -0.92 26.47 0.92
N LEU A 239 -1.73 26.10 -0.10
CA LEU A 239 -1.36 25.27 -1.24
C LEU A 239 -0.84 26.05 -2.47
N LYS A 240 -0.78 27.39 -2.42
CA LYS A 240 -0.38 28.24 -3.56
C LYS A 240 0.76 29.22 -3.27
N GLU A 241 1.32 29.17 -2.07
CA GLU A 241 2.59 29.82 -1.69
C GLU A 241 3.63 28.75 -1.35
#